data_AF-A0A2E5YPY7-F1
#
_entry.id   AF-A0A2E5YPY7-F1
#
_cell.length_a   1.000
_cell.length_b   1.000
_cell.length_c   1.000
_cell.angle_alpha   90.00
_cell.angle_beta   90.00
_cell.angle_gamma   90.00
#
_symmetry.space_group_name_H-M   'P 1'
#
loop_
_entity.id
_entity.type
_entity.pdbx_description
1 polymer ?
#
loop_
_entity_poly.entity_id
_entity_poly.type
_entity_poly.pdbx_seq_one_letter_code
_entity_poly.pdbx_strand_id
1 'polypeptide(L)'
;MGCGALFWRMSSPGDSILHPSASVAPALGMAPALGVGILVGVVAVGLSELLTRYTELGESLADVLAESLAGIGRADALLLALASGLAEELFFRGALQSVVGLFWASIAFGACHFLPRRELALWSVYAVGMGFALGGLYEWTGQILAPIATHVVVNGINLPRLVRRAEERSSDATDSTE
;
A
#
# COMPACT_ATOMS: atom_id res chain seq x y z
N MET A 1 2.31 3.74 18.82
CA MET A 1 1.33 4.68 18.23
C MET A 1 -0.12 4.15 18.19
N GLY A 2 -0.38 2.86 18.43
CA GLY A 2 -1.74 2.29 18.39
C GLY A 2 -2.72 2.71 19.52
N CYS A 3 -2.24 3.16 20.69
CA CYS A 3 -3.13 3.45 21.82
C CYS A 3 -3.90 4.78 21.68
N GLY A 4 -3.34 5.77 20.97
CA GLY A 4 -3.98 7.08 20.79
C GLY A 4 -5.21 7.03 19.88
N ALA A 5 -5.13 6.26 18.80
CA ALA A 5 -6.25 6.04 17.88
C ALA A 5 -7.40 5.27 18.54
N LEU A 6 -7.08 4.27 19.39
CA LEU A 6 -8.06 3.53 20.16
C LEU A 6 -8.78 4.41 21.20
N PHE A 7 -8.04 5.27 21.92
CA PHE A 7 -8.62 6.16 22.93
C PHE A 7 -9.54 7.22 22.32
N TRP A 8 -9.12 7.84 21.22
CA TRP A 8 -9.95 8.80 20.45
C TRP A 8 -11.23 8.16 19.89
N ARG A 9 -11.14 6.89 19.51
CA ARG A 9 -12.27 6.13 18.99
C ARG A 9 -13.28 5.74 20.07
N MET A 10 -12.81 5.35 21.24
CA MET A 10 -13.66 5.09 22.41
C MET A 10 -14.37 6.36 22.90
N SER A 11 -13.80 7.54 22.65
CA SER A 11 -14.41 8.83 23.00
C SER A 11 -15.40 9.37 21.95
N SER A 12 -15.60 8.69 20.82
CA SER A 12 -16.52 9.10 19.74
C SER A 12 -17.62 8.03 19.54
N PRO A 13 -18.73 8.09 20.30
CA PRO A 13 -19.78 7.07 20.24
C PRO A 13 -20.60 7.22 18.94
N GLY A 14 -20.69 6.15 18.13
CA GLY A 14 -21.74 6.04 17.10
C GLY A 14 -21.35 5.42 15.77
N ASP A 15 -20.15 5.66 15.25
CA ASP A 15 -19.82 5.18 13.90
C ASP A 15 -19.30 3.75 13.93
N SER A 16 -19.49 2.97 12.85
CA SER A 16 -18.87 1.65 12.68
C SER A 16 -17.50 1.80 12.02
N ILE A 17 -16.49 1.02 12.42
CA ILE A 17 -15.16 1.04 11.76
C ILE A 17 -15.28 0.67 10.27
N LEU A 18 -16.29 -0.14 9.94
CA LEU A 18 -16.60 -0.54 8.57
C LEU A 18 -17.38 0.53 7.79
N HIS A 19 -18.05 1.46 8.49
CA HIS A 19 -18.91 2.51 7.93
C HIS A 19 -18.77 3.81 8.74
N PRO A 20 -17.66 4.55 8.60
CA PRO A 20 -17.45 5.84 9.26
C PRO A 20 -18.25 6.98 8.61
N SER A 21 -18.95 6.75 7.49
CA SER A 21 -19.96 7.66 6.94
C SER A 21 -21.36 7.11 7.21
N ALA A 22 -21.91 7.43 8.38
CA ALA A 22 -23.30 7.10 8.74
C ALA A 22 -24.38 7.80 7.86
N SER A 23 -24.04 8.32 6.67
CA SER A 23 -24.96 9.05 5.78
C SER A 23 -25.14 8.44 4.39
N VAL A 24 -24.32 7.46 3.96
CA VAL A 24 -24.46 6.86 2.61
C VAL A 24 -24.24 5.35 2.70
N ALA A 25 -25.25 4.57 2.33
CA ALA A 25 -25.12 3.12 2.21
C ALA A 25 -23.99 2.79 1.21
N PRO A 26 -23.17 1.76 1.48
CA PRO A 26 -22.06 1.44 0.59
C PRO A 26 -22.58 1.14 -0.82
N ALA A 27 -21.92 1.72 -1.82
CA ALA A 27 -22.31 1.53 -3.22
C ALA A 27 -22.22 0.06 -3.66
N LEU A 28 -21.33 -0.71 -3.02
CA LEU A 28 -21.13 -2.13 -3.26
C LEU A 28 -21.26 -2.94 -1.97
N GLY A 29 -21.75 -4.17 -2.10
CA GLY A 29 -21.60 -5.18 -1.04
C GLY A 29 -20.14 -5.63 -0.87
N MET A 30 -19.85 -6.38 0.19
CA MET A 30 -18.47 -6.79 0.52
C MET A 30 -17.81 -7.63 -0.59
N ALA A 31 -18.54 -8.59 -1.17
CA ALA A 31 -18.00 -9.47 -2.23
C ALA A 31 -17.62 -8.72 -3.51
N PRO A 32 -18.48 -7.87 -4.12
CA PRO A 32 -18.08 -7.09 -5.28
C PRO A 32 -16.99 -6.06 -4.96
N ALA A 33 -16.98 -5.47 -3.75
CA ALA A 33 -15.90 -4.58 -3.32
C ALA A 33 -14.54 -5.28 -3.25
N LEU A 34 -14.50 -6.51 -2.72
CA LEU A 34 -13.31 -7.36 -2.75
C LEU A 34 -12.85 -7.66 -4.18
N GLY A 35 -13.77 -8.04 -5.07
CA GLY A 35 -13.45 -8.33 -6.47
C GLY A 35 -12.88 -7.12 -7.21
N VAL A 36 -13.49 -5.95 -7.03
CA VAL A 36 -12.98 -4.68 -7.57
C VAL A 36 -11.61 -4.35 -6.99
N GLY A 37 -11.43 -4.49 -5.68
CA GLY A 37 -10.15 -4.23 -5.02
C GLY A 37 -9.02 -5.10 -5.58
N ILE A 38 -9.28 -6.41 -5.79
CA ILE A 38 -8.33 -7.33 -6.42
C ILE A 38 -8.01 -6.88 -7.86
N LEU A 39 -9.03 -6.54 -8.65
CA LEU A 39 -8.84 -6.09 -10.02
C LEU A 39 -7.97 -4.83 -10.10
N VAL A 40 -8.28 -3.81 -9.28
CA VAL A 40 -7.49 -2.58 -9.21
C VAL A 40 -6.05 -2.88 -8.77
N GLY A 41 -5.87 -3.79 -7.81
CA GLY A 41 -4.54 -4.23 -7.37
C GLY A 41 -3.73 -4.88 -8.49
N VAL A 42 -4.34 -5.78 -9.26
CA VAL A 42 -3.69 -6.44 -10.42
C VAL A 42 -3.33 -5.42 -11.49
N VAL A 43 -4.22 -4.47 -11.79
CA VAL A 43 -3.94 -3.39 -12.75
C VAL A 43 -2.78 -2.53 -12.26
N ALA A 44 -2.77 -2.12 -10.98
CA ALA A 44 -1.69 -1.34 -10.40
C ALA A 44 -0.34 -2.07 -10.49
N VAL A 45 -0.31 -3.37 -10.18
CA VAL A 45 0.89 -4.22 -10.33
C VAL A 45 1.34 -4.30 -11.79
N GLY A 46 0.41 -4.46 -12.72
CA GLY A 46 0.71 -4.50 -14.16
C GLY A 46 1.32 -3.18 -14.65
N LEU A 47 0.79 -2.04 -14.20
CA LEU A 47 1.34 -0.72 -14.50
C LEU A 47 2.72 -0.52 -13.87
N SER A 48 2.91 -0.92 -12.60
CA SER A 48 4.23 -0.83 -11.96
C SER A 48 5.25 -1.70 -12.68
N GLU A 49 4.89 -2.92 -13.07
CA GLU A 49 5.77 -3.83 -13.83
C GLU A 49 6.12 -3.24 -15.20
N LEU A 50 5.16 -2.64 -15.89
CA LEU A 50 5.39 -1.98 -17.17
C LEU A 50 6.39 -0.82 -17.01
N LEU A 51 6.22 0.02 -15.99
CA LEU A 51 7.15 1.10 -15.70
C LEU A 51 8.55 0.58 -15.36
N THR A 52 8.65 -0.45 -14.53
CA THR A 52 9.94 -1.08 -14.18
C THR A 52 10.64 -1.65 -15.40
N ARG A 53 9.91 -2.29 -16.32
CA ARG A 53 10.49 -2.94 -17.50
C ARG A 53 10.90 -1.97 -18.61
N TYR A 54 10.17 -0.88 -18.79
CA TYR A 54 10.36 0.03 -19.93
C TYR A 54 11.03 1.35 -19.56
N THR A 55 11.35 1.59 -18.29
CA THR A 55 12.00 2.85 -17.86
C THR A 55 13.17 2.57 -16.93
N GLU A 56 14.29 3.27 -17.15
CA GLU A 56 15.47 3.21 -16.27
C GLU A 56 15.16 3.69 -14.85
N LEU A 57 14.23 4.65 -14.72
CA LEU A 57 13.76 5.16 -13.42
C LEU A 57 13.00 4.08 -12.63
N GLY A 58 12.12 3.31 -13.28
CA GLY A 58 11.40 2.22 -12.64
C GLY A 58 12.33 1.08 -12.24
N GLU A 59 13.29 0.75 -13.10
CA GLU A 59 14.30 -0.26 -12.81
C GLU A 59 15.16 0.14 -11.60
N SER A 60 15.82 1.30 -11.66
CA SER A 60 16.64 1.82 -10.55
C SER A 60 15.87 1.94 -9.24
N LEU A 61 14.59 2.34 -9.27
CA LEU A 61 13.77 2.38 -8.07
C LEU A 61 13.52 0.97 -7.49
N ALA A 62 13.20 -0.01 -8.35
CA ALA A 62 13.04 -1.39 -7.93
C ALA A 62 14.34 -1.94 -7.31
N ASP A 63 15.50 -1.48 -7.79
CA ASP A 63 16.80 -1.87 -7.25
C ASP A 63 17.00 -1.38 -5.83
N VAL A 64 16.80 -0.08 -5.60
CA VAL A 64 16.95 0.53 -4.27
C VAL A 64 15.94 -0.05 -3.27
N LEU A 65 14.71 -0.33 -3.71
CA LEU A 65 13.71 -0.99 -2.88
C LEU A 65 14.09 -2.45 -2.56
N ALA A 66 14.65 -3.18 -3.54
CA ALA A 66 15.13 -4.55 -3.32
C ALA A 66 16.28 -4.60 -2.31
N GLU A 67 17.26 -3.68 -2.40
CA GLU A 67 18.34 -3.56 -1.42
C GLU A 67 17.81 -3.39 0.02
N SER A 68 16.72 -2.63 0.18
CA SER A 68 16.09 -2.39 1.49
C SER A 68 15.41 -3.64 2.07
N LEU A 69 15.18 -4.67 1.25
CA LEU A 69 14.58 -5.95 1.62
C LEU A 69 15.61 -7.09 1.67
N ALA A 70 16.90 -6.80 1.54
CA ALA A 70 17.95 -7.81 1.60
C ALA A 70 17.88 -8.59 2.93
N GLY A 71 17.89 -9.93 2.82
CA GLY A 71 17.80 -10.84 3.97
C GLY A 71 16.38 -11.13 4.48
N ILE A 72 15.34 -10.51 3.90
CA ILE A 72 13.94 -10.85 4.20
C ILE A 72 13.52 -12.08 3.39
N GLY A 73 12.90 -13.07 4.04
CA GLY A 73 12.35 -14.25 3.35
C GLY A 73 11.06 -13.94 2.59
N ARG A 74 10.76 -14.69 1.53
CA ARG A 74 9.51 -14.52 0.75
C ARG A 74 8.24 -14.71 1.57
N ALA A 75 8.27 -15.60 2.58
CA ALA A 75 7.16 -15.79 3.50
C ALA A 75 6.93 -14.54 4.38
N ASP A 76 8.02 -13.95 4.90
CA ASP A 76 7.96 -12.71 5.67
C ASP A 76 7.46 -11.54 4.83
N ALA A 77 7.85 -11.48 3.55
CA ALA A 77 7.32 -10.49 2.61
C ALA A 77 5.80 -10.60 2.40
N LEU A 78 5.25 -11.83 2.34
CA LEU A 78 3.81 -12.05 2.26
C LEU A 78 3.09 -11.68 3.55
N LEU A 79 3.68 -12.02 4.71
CA LEU A 79 3.15 -11.61 6.02
C LEU A 79 3.16 -10.09 6.16
N LEU A 80 4.24 -9.43 5.73
CA LEU A 80 4.36 -7.98 5.71
C LEU A 80 3.29 -7.36 4.82
N ALA A 81 3.07 -7.90 3.61
CA ALA A 81 2.03 -7.43 2.71
C ALA A 81 0.61 -7.49 3.31
N LEU A 82 0.28 -8.60 4.00
CA LEU A 82 -1.00 -8.77 4.67
C LEU A 82 -1.15 -7.83 5.87
N ALA A 83 -0.12 -7.76 6.72
CA ALA A 83 -0.13 -6.95 7.93
C ALA A 83 -0.16 -5.46 7.60
N SER A 84 0.66 -4.98 6.66
CA SER A 84 0.70 -3.58 6.26
C SER A 84 -0.59 -3.19 5.52
N GLY A 85 -1.02 -3.99 4.54
CA GLY A 85 -2.24 -3.72 3.79
C GLY A 85 -3.50 -3.67 4.66
N LEU A 86 -3.56 -4.47 5.74
CA LEU A 86 -4.65 -4.36 6.70
C LEU A 86 -4.49 -3.14 7.62
N ALA A 87 -3.35 -3.00 8.28
CA ALA A 87 -3.14 -1.98 9.30
C ALA A 87 -3.18 -0.56 8.73
N GLU A 88 -2.54 -0.34 7.59
CA GLU A 88 -2.47 0.98 6.96
C GLU A 88 -3.83 1.40 6.43
N GLU A 89 -4.60 0.53 5.77
CA GLU A 89 -5.92 0.92 5.28
C GLU A 89 -6.92 1.19 6.42
N LEU A 90 -6.88 0.40 7.50
CA LEU A 90 -7.66 0.68 8.70
C LEU A 90 -7.31 2.05 9.30
N PHE A 91 -6.02 2.41 9.32
CA PHE A 91 -5.58 3.69 9.84
C PHE A 91 -5.92 4.85 8.89
N PHE A 92 -5.44 4.80 7.65
CA PHE A 92 -5.56 5.91 6.71
C PHE A 92 -7.00 6.10 6.22
N ARG A 93 -7.72 5.02 5.89
CA ARG A 93 -9.07 5.12 5.29
C ARG A 93 -10.15 4.99 6.37
N GLY A 94 -9.95 4.06 7.30
CA GLY A 94 -10.90 3.83 8.39
C GLY A 94 -10.91 4.92 9.47
N ALA A 95 -9.78 5.60 9.72
CA ALA A 95 -9.69 6.60 10.79
C ALA A 95 -9.26 8.00 10.31
N LEU A 96 -8.21 8.12 9.51
CA LEU A 96 -7.64 9.43 9.18
C LEU A 96 -8.45 10.18 8.12
N GLN A 97 -8.82 9.51 7.01
CA GLN A 97 -9.50 10.12 5.87
C GLN A 97 -10.87 10.69 6.23
N SER A 98 -11.60 10.09 7.16
CA SER A 98 -12.87 10.64 7.65
C SER A 98 -12.71 11.96 8.41
N VAL A 99 -11.51 12.22 8.96
CA VAL A 99 -11.22 13.43 9.75
C VAL A 99 -10.60 14.52 8.87
N VAL A 100 -9.62 14.18 8.03
CA VAL A 100 -8.84 15.17 7.26
C VAL A 100 -9.17 15.22 5.77
N GLY A 101 -10.04 14.32 5.30
CA GLY A 101 -10.43 14.17 3.90
C GLY A 101 -9.39 13.44 3.03
N LEU A 102 -9.82 13.07 1.81
CA LEU A 102 -9.02 12.32 0.84
C LEU A 102 -7.65 12.94 0.57
N PHE A 103 -7.61 14.26 0.34
CA PHE A 103 -6.40 14.96 -0.04
C PHE A 103 -5.32 14.82 1.04
N TRP A 104 -5.61 15.24 2.27
CA TRP A 104 -4.62 15.23 3.35
C TRP A 104 -4.27 13.81 3.81
N ALA A 105 -5.22 12.86 3.77
CA ALA A 105 -4.92 11.47 4.06
C ALA A 105 -3.96 10.86 3.02
N SER A 106 -4.11 11.21 1.73
CA SER A 106 -3.22 10.75 0.66
C SER A 106 -1.82 11.34 0.76
N ILE A 107 -1.71 12.63 1.12
CA ILE A 107 -0.43 13.27 1.39
C ILE A 107 0.25 12.63 2.61
N ALA A 108 -0.49 12.39 3.70
CA ALA A 108 0.03 11.73 4.90
C ALA A 108 0.49 10.30 4.60
N PHE A 109 -0.26 9.55 3.79
CA PHE A 109 0.12 8.22 3.33
C PHE A 109 1.47 8.26 2.61
N GLY A 110 1.61 9.13 1.60
CA GLY A 110 2.87 9.28 0.88
C GLY A 110 4.03 9.79 1.75
N ALA A 111 3.75 10.61 2.75
CA ALA A 111 4.77 11.09 3.70
C ALA A 111 5.28 9.98 4.63
N CYS A 112 4.44 9.02 5.03
CA CYS A 112 4.89 7.82 5.74
C CYS A 112 5.74 6.89 4.86
N HIS A 113 5.63 7.05 3.54
CA HIS A 113 6.44 6.40 2.53
C HIS A 113 7.56 7.34 2.03
N PHE A 114 8.02 8.26 2.87
CA PHE A 114 9.18 9.08 2.58
C PHE A 114 10.43 8.45 3.19
N LEU A 115 11.41 8.14 2.33
CA LEU A 115 12.76 7.81 2.76
C LEU A 115 13.70 8.95 2.32
N PRO A 116 14.64 9.41 3.17
CA PRO A 116 15.53 10.54 2.88
C PRO A 116 16.66 10.14 1.90
N ARG A 117 16.30 9.52 0.78
CA ARG A 117 17.16 9.21 -0.35
C ARG A 117 16.49 9.76 -1.59
N ARG A 118 17.24 10.49 -2.42
CA ARG A 118 16.70 11.18 -3.60
C ARG A 118 16.07 10.20 -4.58
N GLU A 119 16.61 8.99 -4.65
CA GLU A 119 16.15 7.89 -5.49
C GLU A 119 14.77 7.37 -5.04
N LEU A 120 14.44 7.51 -3.75
CA LEU A 120 13.17 7.07 -3.17
C LEU A 120 12.09 8.15 -3.19
N ALA A 121 12.39 9.38 -3.63
CA ALA A 121 11.40 10.42 -3.82
C ALA A 121 10.31 10.01 -4.84
N LEU A 122 10.71 9.27 -5.89
CA LEU A 122 9.76 8.71 -6.86
C LEU A 122 8.81 7.69 -6.23
N TRP A 123 9.29 6.90 -5.28
CA TRP A 123 8.45 6.00 -4.51
C TRP A 123 7.46 6.75 -3.62
N SER A 124 7.87 7.85 -3.00
CA SER A 124 6.94 8.71 -2.23
C SER A 124 5.87 9.34 -3.13
N VAL A 125 6.23 9.79 -4.34
CA VAL A 125 5.26 10.31 -5.32
C VAL A 125 4.28 9.22 -5.74
N TYR A 126 4.79 8.02 -6.04
CA TYR A 126 3.94 6.85 -6.32
C TYR A 126 3.01 6.53 -5.14
N ALA A 127 3.52 6.58 -3.91
CA ALA A 127 2.74 6.33 -2.70
C ALA A 127 1.64 7.39 -2.50
N VAL A 128 1.90 8.67 -2.77
CA VAL A 128 0.83 9.70 -2.80
C VAL A 128 -0.24 9.35 -3.83
N GLY A 129 0.16 8.97 -5.05
CA GLY A 129 -0.75 8.55 -6.12
C GLY A 129 -1.61 7.34 -5.71
N MET A 130 -1.00 6.32 -5.11
CA MET A 130 -1.70 5.18 -4.52
C MET A 130 -2.59 5.60 -3.35
N GLY A 131 -2.16 6.58 -2.56
CA GLY A 131 -2.95 7.25 -1.53
C GLY A 131 -4.31 7.68 -2.06
N PHE A 132 -4.29 8.47 -3.14
CA PHE A 132 -5.48 8.95 -3.83
C PHE A 132 -6.30 7.82 -4.45
N ALA A 133 -5.64 6.85 -5.11
CA ALA A 133 -6.33 5.73 -5.75
C ALA A 133 -7.12 4.89 -4.73
N LEU A 134 -6.48 4.53 -3.61
CA LEU A 134 -7.09 3.73 -2.54
C LEU A 134 -8.15 4.53 -1.77
N GLY A 135 -7.90 5.81 -1.49
CA GLY A 135 -8.86 6.67 -0.81
C GLY A 135 -10.10 6.98 -1.67
N GLY A 136 -9.91 7.18 -2.98
CA GLY A 136 -11.01 7.34 -3.93
C GLY A 136 -11.78 6.04 -4.15
N LEU A 137 -11.08 4.89 -4.18
CA LEU A 137 -11.72 3.57 -4.21
C LEU A 137 -12.58 3.35 -2.97
N TYR A 138 -12.10 3.78 -1.81
CA TYR A 138 -12.86 3.74 -0.56
C TYR A 138 -14.12 4.61 -0.63
N GLU A 139 -14.02 5.87 -1.07
CA GLU A 139 -15.17 6.77 -1.20
C GLU A 139 -16.19 6.28 -2.23
N TRP A 140 -15.73 5.74 -3.36
CA TRP A 140 -16.61 5.23 -4.41
C TRP A 140 -17.35 3.97 -3.97
N THR A 141 -16.66 3.03 -3.34
CA THR A 141 -17.27 1.74 -2.95
C THR A 141 -18.04 1.81 -1.64
N GLY A 142 -17.66 2.75 -0.75
CA GLY A 142 -18.10 2.79 0.65
C GLY A 142 -17.61 1.59 1.47
N GLN A 143 -16.61 0.85 0.98
CA GLN A 143 -16.17 -0.43 1.56
C GLN A 143 -14.67 -0.44 1.77
N ILE A 144 -14.24 -0.59 3.02
CA ILE A 144 -12.81 -0.65 3.38
C ILE A 144 -12.11 -1.92 2.86
N LEU A 145 -12.88 -2.97 2.54
CA LEU A 145 -12.33 -4.20 1.99
C LEU A 145 -11.74 -4.01 0.59
N ALA A 146 -12.26 -3.05 -0.20
CA ALA A 146 -11.73 -2.75 -1.54
C ALA A 146 -10.28 -2.23 -1.48
N PRO A 147 -9.95 -1.14 -0.76
CA PRO A 147 -8.57 -0.69 -0.64
C PRO A 147 -7.66 -1.67 0.10
N ILE A 148 -8.16 -2.41 1.11
CA ILE A 148 -7.37 -3.49 1.76
C ILE A 148 -6.94 -4.52 0.73
N ALA A 149 -7.88 -5.02 -0.08
CA ALA A 149 -7.57 -6.01 -1.10
C ALA A 149 -6.60 -5.48 -2.16
N THR A 150 -6.80 -4.24 -2.63
CA THR A 150 -5.87 -3.59 -3.56
C THR A 150 -4.46 -3.52 -2.98
N HIS A 151 -4.31 -3.03 -1.75
CA HIS A 151 -3.01 -2.86 -1.11
C HIS A 151 -2.32 -4.20 -0.86
N VAL A 152 -3.05 -5.19 -0.31
CA VAL A 152 -2.53 -6.54 -0.10
C VAL A 152 -2.08 -7.19 -1.40
N VAL A 153 -2.83 -7.04 -2.50
CA VAL A 153 -2.43 -7.57 -3.81
C VAL A 153 -1.16 -6.90 -4.33
N VAL A 154 -1.09 -5.57 -4.24
CA VAL A 154 0.10 -4.81 -4.68
C VAL A 154 1.34 -5.25 -3.91
N ASN A 155 1.27 -5.27 -2.57
CA ASN A 155 2.42 -5.65 -1.75
C ASN A 155 2.71 -7.14 -1.83
N GLY A 156 1.68 -7.98 -1.86
CA GLY A 156 1.79 -9.44 -1.90
C GLY A 156 2.45 -9.95 -3.18
N ILE A 157 2.39 -9.18 -4.26
CA ILE A 157 3.10 -9.48 -5.50
C ILE A 157 4.47 -8.78 -5.55
N ASN A 158 4.53 -7.48 -5.22
CA ASN A 158 5.76 -6.70 -5.41
C ASN A 158 6.82 -7.03 -4.36
N LEU A 159 6.49 -7.23 -3.08
CA LEU A 159 7.49 -7.52 -2.04
C LEU A 159 8.24 -8.84 -2.30
N PRO A 160 7.59 -9.98 -2.62
CA PRO A 160 8.33 -11.20 -2.95
C PRO A 160 9.17 -11.08 -4.23
N ARG A 161 8.74 -10.27 -5.22
CA ARG A 161 9.53 -9.98 -6.42
C ARG A 161 10.79 -9.19 -6.09
N LEU A 162 10.67 -8.18 -5.24
CA LEU A 162 11.81 -7.37 -4.79
C LEU A 162 12.78 -8.20 -3.93
N VAL A 163 12.28 -9.06 -3.05
CA VAL A 163 13.10 -10.03 -2.30
C VAL A 163 13.90 -10.92 -3.26
N ARG A 164 13.25 -11.50 -4.28
CA ARG A 164 13.96 -12.31 -5.28
C ARG A 164 15.02 -11.51 -6.04
N ARG A 165 14.70 -10.26 -6.42
CA ARG A 165 15.66 -9.35 -7.09
C ARG A 165 16.87 -9.04 -6.20
N ALA A 166 16.69 -8.97 -4.88
CA ALA A 166 17.77 -8.77 -3.91
C ALA A 166 18.65 -10.04 -3.75
N GLU A 167 18.04 -11.22 -3.79
CA GLU A 167 18.74 -12.52 -3.78
C GLU A 167 19.63 -12.67 -5.02
N GLU A 168 19.06 -12.46 -6.22
CA GLU A 168 19.76 -12.58 -7.52
C GLU A 168 21.02 -11.69 -7.56
N ARG A 169 20.92 -10.44 -7.09
CA ARG A 169 22.06 -9.52 -7.08
C ARG A 169 23.13 -9.83 -6.05
N SER A 170 22.76 -10.37 -4.90
CA SER A 170 23.74 -10.82 -3.91
C SER A 170 24.58 -11.97 -4.48
N SER A 171 23.98 -12.84 -5.29
CA SER A 171 24.67 -13.93 -5.97
C SER A 171 25.63 -13.43 -7.06
N ASP A 172 25.18 -12.54 -7.96
CA ASP A 172 26.03 -11.98 -9.02
C ASP A 172 27.25 -11.23 -8.47
N ALA A 173 27.09 -10.50 -7.36
CA ALA A 173 28.20 -9.81 -6.71
C ALA A 173 29.26 -10.79 -6.19
N THR A 174 28.85 -11.95 -5.68
CA THR A 174 29.77 -12.98 -5.16
C THR A 174 30.57 -13.64 -6.29
N ASP A 175 29.90 -13.98 -7.41
CA ASP A 175 30.52 -14.63 -8.57
C ASP A 175 31.53 -13.71 -9.29
N SER A 176 31.32 -12.39 -9.25
CA SER A 176 32.24 -11.41 -9.82
C SER A 176 33.55 -11.18 -9.04
N THR A 177 33.61 -11.67 -7.79
CA THR A 177 34.78 -11.54 -6.91
C THR A 177 35.67 -12.78 -6.87
N GLU A 178 35.25 -13.88 -7.50
CA GLU A 178 36.04 -15.11 -7.68
C GLU A 178 36.78 -15.12 -9.04
#